data_AF-A0A6C0FV95-F1
#
_entry.id   AF-A0A6C0FV95-F1
#
_cell.length_a   1.000
_cell.length_b   1.000
_cell.length_c   1.000
_cell.angle_alpha   90.00
_cell.angle_beta   90.00
_cell.angle_gamma   90.00
#
_symmetry.space_group_name_H-M   'P 1'
#
loop_
_entity.id
_entity.type
_entity.pdbx_description
1 polymer ?
#
loop_
_entity_poly.entity_id
_entity_poly.type
_entity_poly.pdbx_seq_one_letter_code
_entity_poly.pdbx_strand_id
1 'polypeptide(L)'
;MATYQELDIDSVVRIGLMYLDGDRFEEVLLDRHGHTDYDFARFTDVKNDLTRLENINPQLGLCAVLWQLHPANRQVAVPVVAGKSLPLEDWTRSAANPELLLAMESGRPQVKKRDGRRLSRYYPVRNSDDEIVGVLELLQGMEGIADL
;
A
#
# COMPACT_ATOMS: atom_id res chain seq x y z
N MET A 1 -7.51 -28.89 -7.76
CA MET A 1 -6.45 -28.06 -7.16
C MET A 1 -6.82 -26.63 -7.48
N ALA A 2 -7.11 -25.79 -6.48
CA ALA A 2 -7.37 -24.38 -6.73
C ALA A 2 -6.11 -23.75 -7.31
N THR A 3 -6.21 -23.18 -8.51
CA THR A 3 -5.10 -22.47 -9.12
C THR A 3 -4.97 -21.09 -8.48
N TYR A 4 -3.76 -20.52 -8.40
CA TYR A 4 -3.54 -19.17 -7.82
C TYR A 4 -4.37 -18.07 -8.51
N GLN A 5 -4.84 -18.34 -9.73
CA GLN A 5 -5.71 -17.47 -10.53
C GLN A 5 -7.15 -17.41 -10.00
N GLU A 6 -7.57 -18.38 -9.18
CA GLU A 6 -8.90 -18.41 -8.54
C GLU A 6 -8.92 -17.61 -7.22
N LEU A 7 -7.77 -17.13 -6.73
CA LEU A 7 -7.71 -16.37 -5.49
C LEU A 7 -8.41 -15.03 -5.66
N ASP A 8 -9.40 -14.76 -4.81
CA ASP A 8 -9.99 -13.45 -4.69
C ASP A 8 -9.01 -12.45 -4.05
N ILE A 9 -9.35 -11.17 -4.14
CA ILE A 9 -8.50 -10.10 -3.59
C ILE A 9 -8.31 -10.22 -2.08
N ASP A 10 -9.31 -10.68 -1.33
CA ASP A 10 -9.19 -10.80 0.13
C ASP A 10 -8.18 -11.91 0.49
N SER A 11 -8.13 -12.99 -0.29
CA SER A 11 -7.09 -14.02 -0.18
C SER A 11 -5.72 -13.49 -0.57
N VAL A 12 -5.62 -12.75 -1.68
CA VAL A 12 -4.36 -12.12 -2.12
C VAL A 12 -3.82 -11.16 -1.06
N VAL A 13 -4.67 -10.32 -0.47
CA VAL A 13 -4.31 -9.40 0.60
C VAL A 13 -3.82 -10.15 1.81
N ARG A 14 -4.56 -11.17 2.25
CA ARG A 14 -4.20 -11.92 3.45
C ARG A 14 -2.84 -12.59 3.30
N ILE A 15 -2.53 -13.11 2.11
CA ILE A 15 -1.21 -13.65 1.78
C ILE A 15 -0.18 -12.52 1.74
N GLY A 16 -0.48 -11.42 1.06
CA GLY A 16 0.42 -10.28 0.90
C GLY A 16 0.82 -9.61 2.23
N LEU A 17 -0.13 -9.43 3.14
CA LEU A 17 0.11 -8.89 4.47
C LEU A 17 0.96 -9.83 5.36
N MET A 18 1.07 -11.12 5.04
CA MET A 18 2.03 -12.01 5.73
C MET A 18 3.47 -11.79 5.29
N TYR A 19 3.69 -11.28 4.07
CA TYR A 19 5.02 -10.97 3.55
C TYR A 19 5.44 -9.53 3.84
N LEU A 20 4.48 -8.63 4.00
CA LEU A 20 4.75 -7.23 4.28
C LEU A 20 5.19 -7.06 5.74
N ASP A 21 6.47 -6.76 5.92
CA ASP A 21 7.09 -6.48 7.20
C ASP A 21 6.86 -5.00 7.59
N GLY A 22 6.05 -4.79 8.63
CA GLY A 22 5.75 -3.46 9.13
C GLY A 22 6.93 -2.73 9.75
N ASP A 23 7.88 -3.45 10.35
CA ASP A 23 9.10 -2.85 10.91
C ASP A 23 9.96 -2.26 9.78
N ARG A 24 10.11 -3.02 8.69
CA ARG A 24 10.81 -2.53 7.49
C ARG A 24 10.11 -1.33 6.90
N PHE A 25 8.78 -1.36 6.80
CA PHE A 25 8.02 -0.25 6.26
C PHE A 25 8.12 1.01 7.12
N GLU A 26 8.13 0.87 8.44
CA GLU A 26 8.39 1.97 9.37
C GLU A 26 9.77 2.58 9.16
N GLU A 27 10.78 1.76 8.84
CA GLU A 27 12.15 2.21 8.55
C GLU A 27 12.31 2.86 7.17
N VAL A 28 11.39 2.68 6.22
CA VAL A 28 11.43 3.39 4.91
C VAL A 28 11.06 4.88 5.05
N LEU A 29 10.49 5.31 6.18
CA LEU A 29 9.82 6.61 6.30
C LEU A 29 10.66 7.87 6.17
N LEU A 30 9.99 8.88 5.59
CA LEU A 30 10.29 10.31 5.66
C LEU A 30 10.58 10.78 7.09
N ASP A 31 11.77 11.32 7.28
CA ASP A 31 11.97 12.46 8.17
C ASP A 31 11.82 12.17 9.68
N ARG A 32 12.30 11.02 10.16
CA ARG A 32 12.66 10.92 11.58
C ARG A 32 13.81 11.91 11.83
N HIS A 33 13.48 13.06 12.39
CA HIS A 33 14.42 14.05 12.93
C HIS A 33 15.11 15.02 11.95
N GLY A 34 14.55 15.30 10.77
CA GLY A 34 15.09 16.34 9.87
C GLY A 34 16.33 15.89 9.09
N HIS A 35 16.59 14.58 9.05
CA HIS A 35 17.64 13.96 8.26
C HIS A 35 17.01 13.10 7.16
N THR A 36 17.43 13.33 5.92
CA THR A 36 16.95 12.60 4.73
C THR A 36 17.80 11.35 4.49
N ASP A 37 18.04 10.56 5.53
CA ASP A 37 18.76 9.28 5.37
C ASP A 37 17.77 8.24 4.89
N TYR A 38 17.65 8.13 3.57
CA TYR A 38 16.78 7.18 2.90
C TYR A 38 17.45 5.80 2.87
N ASP A 39 16.88 4.83 3.59
CA ASP A 39 17.36 3.44 3.54
C ASP A 39 16.86 2.75 2.25
N PHE A 40 17.70 2.81 1.21
CA PHE A 40 17.43 2.17 -0.07
C PHE A 40 17.28 0.65 0.01
N ALA A 41 17.94 -0.02 0.97
CA ALA A 41 17.84 -1.45 1.12
C ALA A 41 16.45 -1.83 1.64
N ARG A 42 15.98 -1.15 2.69
CA ARG A 42 14.63 -1.33 3.22
C ARG A 42 13.56 -0.98 2.21
N PHE A 43 13.73 0.13 1.49
CA PHE A 43 12.83 0.48 0.41
C PHE A 43 12.74 -0.62 -0.66
N THR A 44 13.89 -1.18 -1.06
CA THR A 44 13.95 -2.23 -2.08
C THR A 44 13.25 -3.50 -1.62
N ASP A 45 13.45 -3.90 -0.36
CA ASP A 45 12.77 -5.06 0.22
C ASP A 45 11.25 -4.87 0.22
N VAL A 46 10.77 -3.73 0.74
CA VAL A 46 9.34 -3.42 0.79
C VAL A 46 8.74 -3.34 -0.63
N LYS A 47 9.47 -2.74 -1.58
CA LYS A 47 9.04 -2.68 -3.00
C LYS A 47 8.92 -4.07 -3.61
N ASN A 48 9.86 -4.97 -3.30
CA ASN A 48 9.80 -6.35 -3.77
C ASN A 48 8.59 -7.08 -3.18
N ASP A 49 8.26 -6.84 -1.92
CA ASP A 49 7.08 -7.44 -1.28
C ASP A 49 5.78 -6.94 -1.90
N LEU A 50 5.65 -5.64 -2.17
CA LEU A 50 4.50 -5.09 -2.92
C LEU A 50 4.39 -5.68 -4.33
N THR A 51 5.52 -5.79 -5.03
CA THR A 51 5.55 -6.36 -6.39
C THR A 51 5.16 -7.84 -6.37
N ARG A 52 5.57 -8.60 -5.34
CA ARG A 52 5.15 -9.99 -5.16
C ARG A 52 3.65 -10.07 -4.89
N LEU A 53 3.12 -9.21 -4.03
CA LEU A 53 1.68 -9.14 -3.72
C LEU A 53 0.86 -8.95 -5.01
N GLU A 54 1.23 -7.97 -5.84
CA GLU A 54 0.55 -7.71 -7.13
C GLU A 54 0.62 -8.90 -8.10
N ASN A 55 1.62 -9.77 -7.94
CA ASN A 55 1.82 -10.96 -8.78
C ASN A 55 1.12 -12.22 -8.27
N ILE A 56 0.55 -12.23 -7.06
CA ILE A 56 -0.11 -13.42 -6.50
C ILE A 56 -1.27 -13.85 -7.41
N ASN A 57 -2.10 -12.91 -7.84
CA ASN A 57 -3.09 -13.14 -8.89
C ASN A 57 -3.05 -12.00 -9.93
N PRO A 58 -2.32 -12.19 -11.04
CA PRO A 58 -2.17 -11.17 -12.07
C PRO A 58 -3.48 -10.77 -12.76
N GLN A 59 -4.50 -11.65 -12.75
CA GLN A 59 -5.80 -11.37 -13.37
C GLN A 59 -6.58 -10.28 -12.65
N LEU A 60 -6.26 -9.99 -11.38
CA LEU A 60 -6.90 -8.94 -10.61
C LEU A 60 -6.42 -7.54 -11.00
N GLY A 61 -5.29 -7.41 -11.73
CA GLY A 61 -4.77 -6.10 -12.17
C GLY A 61 -4.53 -5.14 -11.01
N LEU A 62 -3.85 -5.62 -9.96
CA LEU A 62 -3.63 -4.87 -8.73
C LEU A 62 -2.43 -3.91 -8.85
N CYS A 63 -2.59 -2.74 -8.25
CA CYS A 63 -1.51 -1.81 -7.92
C CYS A 63 -1.48 -1.64 -6.40
N ALA A 64 -0.33 -1.88 -5.79
CA ALA A 64 -0.11 -1.79 -4.36
C ALA A 64 0.69 -0.52 -4.02
N VAL A 65 0.18 0.26 -3.07
CA VAL A 65 0.83 1.49 -2.60
C VAL A 65 0.81 1.52 -1.08
N LEU A 66 1.96 1.80 -0.48
CA LEU A 66 2.08 2.04 0.94
C LEU A 66 2.08 3.53 1.23
N TRP A 67 1.19 3.92 2.12
CA TRP A 67 0.94 5.28 2.54
C TRP A 67 1.29 5.48 4.00
N GLN A 68 1.84 6.65 4.31
CA GLN A 68 2.02 7.11 5.68
C GLN A 68 1.47 8.52 5.88
N LEU A 69 1.01 8.77 7.09
CA LEU A 69 0.59 10.11 7.50
C LEU A 69 1.81 10.95 7.88
N HIS A 70 1.78 12.23 7.54
CA HIS A 70 2.83 13.15 7.92
C HIS A 70 2.85 13.33 9.45
N PRO A 71 4.01 13.23 10.13
CA PRO A 71 4.08 13.22 11.60
C PRO A 71 3.56 14.53 12.22
N ALA A 72 3.88 15.68 11.59
CA ALA A 72 3.40 16.98 12.06
C ALA A 72 1.96 17.32 11.65
N ASN A 73 1.38 16.62 10.67
CA ASN A 73 0.04 16.90 10.17
C ASN A 73 -0.62 15.62 9.64
N ARG A 74 -1.43 14.97 10.47
CA ARG A 74 -2.09 13.70 10.13
C ARG A 74 -3.15 13.81 9.04
N GLN A 75 -3.48 15.02 8.58
CA GLN A 75 -4.37 15.25 7.42
C GLN A 75 -3.63 15.13 6.07
N VAL A 76 -2.30 14.97 6.09
CA VAL A 76 -1.48 14.81 4.90
C VAL A 76 -0.97 13.38 4.86
N ALA A 77 -1.17 12.71 3.73
CA ALA A 77 -0.61 11.40 3.44
C ALA A 77 0.50 11.50 2.39
N VAL A 78 1.45 10.58 2.44
CA VAL A 78 2.56 10.49 1.49
C VAL A 78 2.66 9.05 0.99
N PRO A 79 2.72 8.83 -0.33
CA PRO A 79 3.02 7.51 -0.87
C PRO A 79 4.52 7.26 -0.68
N VAL A 80 4.87 6.21 0.05
CA VAL A 80 6.26 5.93 0.44
C VAL A 80 6.86 4.83 -0.41
N VAL A 81 6.10 3.78 -0.70
CA VAL A 81 6.50 2.71 -1.61
C VAL A 81 5.32 2.37 -2.51
N ALA A 82 5.58 2.19 -3.79
CA ALA A 82 4.62 1.63 -4.73
C ALA A 82 5.23 0.40 -5.41
N GLY A 83 4.38 -0.55 -5.78
CA GLY A 83 4.77 -1.77 -6.50
C GLY A 83 5.12 -1.47 -7.96
N LYS A 84 4.42 -2.11 -8.90
CA LYS A 84 4.72 -1.96 -10.34
C LYS A 84 4.25 -0.65 -10.94
N SER A 85 3.24 -0.01 -10.35
CA SER A 85 2.61 1.19 -10.90
C SER A 85 2.67 2.34 -9.91
N LEU A 86 2.67 3.58 -10.43
CA LEU A 86 2.57 4.77 -9.59
C LEU A 86 1.15 4.89 -8.98
N PRO A 87 1.03 5.48 -7.78
CA PRO A 87 -0.27 5.84 -7.20
C PRO A 87 -1.07 6.76 -8.13
N LEU A 88 -2.40 6.66 -8.08
CA LEU A 88 -3.27 7.58 -8.83
C LEU A 88 -3.22 9.01 -8.28
N GLU A 89 -3.01 9.15 -6.96
CA GLU A 89 -2.95 10.42 -6.23
C GLU A 89 -1.61 11.17 -6.39
N ASP A 90 -0.84 10.87 -7.43
CA ASP A 90 0.50 11.41 -7.70
C ASP A 90 1.54 10.96 -6.65
N TRP A 91 2.82 11.25 -6.88
CA TRP A 91 3.94 10.85 -6.00
C TRP A 91 4.21 11.84 -4.86
N THR A 92 3.37 12.86 -4.70
CA THR A 92 3.61 13.97 -3.77
C THR A 92 2.77 13.87 -2.50
N ARG A 93 3.07 14.73 -1.52
CA ARG A 93 2.25 14.89 -0.31
C ARG A 93 0.86 15.37 -0.70
N SER A 94 -0.17 14.62 -0.33
CA SER A 94 -1.56 14.92 -0.67
C SER A 94 -2.45 14.88 0.56
N ALA A 95 -3.65 15.47 0.44
CA ALA A 95 -4.64 15.37 1.50
C ALA A 95 -5.03 13.90 1.69
N ALA A 96 -4.94 13.41 2.92
CA ALA A 96 -5.34 12.06 3.26
C ALA A 96 -6.85 11.90 2.99
N ASN A 97 -7.21 10.88 2.21
CA ASN A 97 -8.62 10.61 1.97
C ASN A 97 -9.29 9.99 3.21
N PRO A 98 -10.63 10.12 3.36
CA PRO A 98 -11.33 9.64 4.54
C PRO A 98 -11.14 8.14 4.82
N GLU A 99 -11.11 7.31 3.78
CA GLU A 99 -10.96 5.86 3.92
C GLU A 99 -9.57 5.47 4.46
N LEU A 100 -8.52 6.17 4.03
CA LEU A 100 -7.18 6.01 4.56
C LEU A 100 -7.11 6.42 6.04
N LEU A 101 -7.69 7.57 6.39
CA LEU A 101 -7.75 8.04 7.78
C LEU A 101 -8.51 7.04 8.67
N LEU A 102 -9.66 6.57 8.21
CA LEU A 102 -10.45 5.57 8.93
C LEU A 102 -9.70 4.24 9.08
N ALA A 103 -8.92 3.81 8.07
CA ALA A 103 -8.10 2.60 8.19
C ALA A 103 -7.01 2.76 9.27
N MET A 104 -6.37 3.93 9.33
CA MET A 104 -5.38 4.28 10.36
C MET A 104 -5.99 4.35 11.76
N GLU A 105 -7.16 4.96 11.92
CA GLU A 105 -7.78 5.19 13.23
C GLU A 105 -8.49 3.94 13.78
N SER A 106 -9.22 3.23 12.91
CA SER A 106 -10.01 2.07 13.34
C SER A 106 -9.19 0.77 13.39
N GLY A 107 -8.04 0.73 12.72
CA GLY A 107 -7.28 -0.49 12.51
C GLY A 107 -8.05 -1.55 11.72
N ARG A 108 -9.05 -1.14 10.93
CA ARG A 108 -9.87 -2.03 10.09
C ARG A 108 -9.76 -1.66 8.62
N PRO A 109 -9.86 -2.64 7.71
CA PRO A 109 -9.85 -2.37 6.28
C PRO A 109 -10.98 -1.43 5.85
N GLN A 110 -10.70 -0.54 4.91
CA GLN A 110 -11.67 0.39 4.31
C GLN A 110 -11.71 0.23 2.80
N VAL A 111 -12.82 0.63 2.18
CA VAL A 111 -13.01 0.51 0.73
C VAL A 111 -13.51 1.84 0.16
N LYS A 112 -12.81 2.34 -0.85
CA LYS A 112 -13.21 3.51 -1.63
C LYS A 112 -13.53 3.09 -3.06
N LYS A 113 -14.75 3.40 -3.50
CA LYS A 113 -15.10 3.35 -4.93
C LYS A 113 -14.54 4.60 -5.59
N ARG A 114 -13.63 4.45 -6.56
CA ARG A 114 -13.01 5.59 -7.25
C ARG A 114 -13.84 6.04 -8.44
N ASP A 115 -14.05 5.13 -9.38
CA ASP A 115 -14.88 5.32 -10.58
C ASP A 115 -15.62 4.01 -10.88
N GLY A 116 -16.37 3.96 -12.00
CA GLY A 116 -17.22 2.80 -12.33
C GLY A 116 -16.50 1.46 -12.51
N ARG A 117 -15.15 1.44 -12.58
CA ARG A 117 -14.35 0.23 -12.75
C ARG A 117 -13.25 0.05 -11.70
N ARG A 118 -12.89 1.13 -10.97
CA ARG A 118 -11.77 1.11 -10.02
C ARG A 118 -12.22 1.15 -8.57
N LEU A 119 -11.53 0.35 -7.77
CA LEU A 119 -11.79 0.22 -6.35
C LEU A 119 -10.47 0.18 -5.59
N SER A 120 -10.35 1.02 -4.58
CA SER A 120 -9.22 1.02 -3.64
C SER A 120 -9.64 0.36 -2.34
N ARG A 121 -8.85 -0.61 -1.89
CA ARG A 121 -8.97 -1.22 -0.56
C ARG A 121 -7.79 -0.78 0.29
N TYR A 122 -8.04 -0.25 1.48
CA TYR A 122 -7.05 0.26 2.41
C TYR A 122 -6.93 -0.70 3.59
N TYR A 123 -5.74 -1.18 3.88
CA TYR A 123 -5.44 -2.12 4.95
C TYR A 123 -4.41 -1.51 5.89
N PRO A 124 -4.66 -1.45 7.20
CA PRO A 124 -3.66 -0.98 8.15
C PRO A 124 -2.47 -1.95 8.17
N VAL A 125 -1.27 -1.39 8.18
CA VAL A 125 -0.01 -2.13 8.29
C VAL A 125 0.54 -1.91 9.69
N ARG A 126 0.87 -3.00 10.38
CA ARG A 126 1.34 -2.98 11.76
C ARG A 126 2.78 -3.45 11.87
N ASN A 127 3.55 -2.83 12.74
CA ASN A 127 4.89 -3.27 13.11
C ASN A 127 4.84 -4.39 14.19
N SER A 128 5.99 -4.85 14.65
CA SER A 128 6.10 -5.92 15.66
C SER A 128 5.51 -5.55 17.02
N ASP A 129 5.39 -4.25 17.30
CA ASP A 129 4.81 -3.70 18.54
C ASP A 129 3.28 -3.52 18.46
N ASP A 130 2.65 -4.04 17.39
CA ASP A 130 1.22 -3.91 17.08
C ASP A 130 0.77 -2.46 16.79
N GLU A 131 1.71 -1.54 16.55
CA GLU A 131 1.42 -0.15 16.18
C GLU A 131 1.14 -0.03 14.68
N ILE A 132 0.12 0.77 14.31
CA ILE A 132 -0.19 1.03 12.90
C ILE A 132 0.80 2.05 12.35
N VAL A 133 1.73 1.58 11.53
CA VAL A 133 2.81 2.39 10.94
C VAL A 133 2.45 2.96 9.56
N GLY A 134 1.33 2.54 8.98
CA GLY A 134 0.78 3.13 7.76
C GLY A 134 -0.34 2.28 7.16
N VAL A 135 -0.62 2.49 5.87
CA VAL A 135 -1.73 1.85 5.15
C VAL A 135 -1.25 1.30 3.82
N LEU A 136 -1.59 0.03 3.56
CA LEU A 136 -1.52 -0.57 2.25
C LEU A 136 -2.81 -0.26 1.49
N GLU A 137 -2.71 0.49 0.41
CA GLU A 137 -3.73 0.58 -0.61
C GLU A 137 -3.51 -0.50 -1.67
N LEU A 138 -4.56 -1.29 -1.97
CA LEU A 138 -4.65 -2.08 -3.18
C LEU A 138 -5.70 -1.47 -4.10
N LEU A 139 -5.23 -0.94 -5.21
CA LEU A 139 -6.05 -0.44 -6.29
C LEU A 139 -6.31 -1.57 -7.30
N GLN A 140 -7.58 -1.86 -7.53
CA GLN A 140 -8.06 -2.81 -8.54
C GLN A 140 -8.64 -2.06 -9.75
N GLY A 141 -8.56 -2.68 -10.93
CA GLY A 141 -9.17 -2.15 -12.16
C GLY A 141 -8.26 -1.18 -12.91
N MET A 142 -6.94 -1.28 -12.69
CA MET A 142 -5.97 -0.64 -13.55
C MET A 142 -6.03 -1.28 -14.94
N GLU A 143 -6.28 -0.49 -15.98
CA GLU A 143 -6.14 -0.96 -17.36
C GLU A 143 -4.65 -1.10 -17.64
N GLY A 144 -4.19 -2.34 -17.85
CA GLY A 144 -2.84 -2.58 -18.34
C GLY A 144 -2.72 -2.00 -19.74
N ILE A 145 -1.76 -1.11 -19.95
CA ILE A 145 -1.36 -0.75 -21.30
C ILE A 145 -0.64 -1.99 -21.84
N ALA A 146 -1.28 -2.70 -22.78
CA ALA A 146 -0.54 -3.67 -23.57
C ALA A 146 0.51 -2.88 -24.36
N ASP A 147 1.78 -3.16 -24.13
CA ASP A 147 2.89 -2.43 -24.74
C ASP A 147 2.73 -2.32 -26.28
N LEU A 148 3.18 -1.18 -26.81
CA LEU A 148 3.42 -0.89 -28.23
C LEU A 148 4.34 -1.93 -28.89
#